data_AF-A0A3M2C9R0-F1
#
_entry.id   AF-A0A3M2C9R0-F1
#
_cell.length_a   1.000
_cell.length_b   1.000
_cell.length_c   1.000
_cell.angle_alpha   90.00
_cell.angle_beta   90.00
_cell.angle_gamma   90.00
#
_symmetry.space_group_name_H-M   'P 1'
#
loop_
_entity.id
_entity.type
_entity.pdbx_description
1 polymer ?
#
loop_
_entity_poly.entity_id
_entity_poly.type
_entity_poly.pdbx_seq_one_letter_code
_entity_poly.pdbx_strand_id
1 'polypeptide(L)'
;DGSWTIGAMPELRPVYRLPELLAAGPDQSVFVVEGEKCADALASVGLIVTTSAGGSKAAAKTDWSPLRGREVVIIADNDDAGDAYADEVAARAHAAGAVEIRILSTRNLWSEAPEGADIADLLGDDGPWSCRDDADIREDLLQAAESVEPWRPEPGSEPLRWRPFPVDALPEPVRSFVQRGAEAMGCDAAFLALPLLAGLASAVGNARAIELKRGWREPSILWTAIVGESGTLKTPAMRAALEAIDEAQRRAFAEHAEAMREYEDQLRYYEAELIAWRKDASRGGAGNPPKKPEKPVCERFIVSDTTVEALAPILLENPKGVLLARDELAGWLGSFDQYKKGARGGADCAHWLSMHNAQSLTVDRKTGT
;
A
#
# COMPACT_ATOMS: atom_id res chain seq x y z
N ASP A 1 -3.44 -37.28 -25.47
CA ASP A 1 -4.17 -38.57 -25.31
C ASP A 1 -5.68 -38.43 -25.55
N GLY A 2 -6.23 -37.21 -25.72
CA GLY A 2 -7.62 -37.03 -26.19
C GLY A 2 -8.67 -37.56 -25.21
N SER A 3 -8.29 -37.74 -23.94
CA SER A 3 -9.14 -38.26 -22.88
C SER A 3 -10.08 -37.15 -22.38
N TRP A 4 -11.35 -37.50 -22.17
CA TRP A 4 -12.29 -36.61 -21.49
C TRP A 4 -11.87 -36.47 -20.03
N THR A 5 -11.67 -35.23 -19.59
CA THR A 5 -11.34 -34.89 -18.21
C THR A 5 -12.42 -33.98 -17.64
N ILE A 6 -12.88 -34.26 -16.42
CA ILE A 6 -13.76 -33.34 -15.69
C ILE A 6 -12.85 -32.26 -15.10
N GLY A 7 -12.90 -31.06 -15.66
CA GLY A 7 -12.12 -29.91 -15.22
C GLY A 7 -12.88 -28.61 -15.41
N ALA A 8 -12.63 -27.64 -14.53
CA ALA A 8 -13.11 -26.28 -14.74
C ALA A 8 -12.43 -25.67 -15.98
N MET A 9 -13.13 -24.76 -16.66
CA MET A 9 -12.53 -24.01 -17.77
C MET A 9 -11.25 -23.32 -17.30
N PRO A 10 -10.12 -23.44 -18.04
CA PRO A 10 -8.89 -22.74 -17.73
C PRO A 10 -9.13 -21.23 -17.58
N GLU A 11 -8.47 -20.61 -16.61
CA GLU A 11 -8.51 -19.16 -16.41
C GLU A 11 -7.30 -18.52 -17.13
N LEU A 12 -7.45 -17.41 -17.86
CA LEU A 12 -8.67 -16.64 -18.07
C LEU A 12 -9.62 -17.27 -19.11
N ARG A 13 -10.92 -17.18 -18.82
CA ARG A 13 -12.01 -17.72 -19.65
C ARG A 13 -12.36 -16.73 -20.77
N PRO A 14 -12.67 -17.20 -21.98
CA PRO A 14 -13.20 -16.33 -23.02
C PRO A 14 -14.53 -15.70 -22.60
N VAL A 15 -14.83 -14.51 -23.11
CA VAL A 15 -16.16 -13.92 -23.00
C VAL A 15 -17.18 -14.70 -23.84
N TYR A 16 -18.45 -14.67 -23.44
CA TYR A 16 -19.55 -15.29 -24.20
C TYR A 16 -19.75 -14.59 -25.54
N ARG A 17 -20.12 -15.30 -26.62
CA ARG A 17 -20.26 -14.74 -27.99
C ARG A 17 -19.02 -14.00 -28.52
N LEU A 18 -17.83 -14.48 -28.14
CA LEU A 18 -16.55 -13.93 -28.60
C LEU A 18 -16.43 -13.86 -30.13
N PRO A 19 -16.82 -14.89 -30.93
CA PRO A 19 -16.73 -14.81 -32.39
C PRO A 19 -17.52 -13.64 -32.99
N GLU A 20 -18.74 -13.39 -32.49
CA GLU A 20 -19.60 -12.30 -32.92
C GLU A 20 -19.00 -10.94 -32.55
N LEU A 21 -18.44 -10.82 -31.35
CA LEU A 21 -17.76 -9.61 -30.89
C LEU A 21 -16.52 -9.27 -31.72
N LEU A 22 -15.75 -10.29 -32.13
CA LEU A 22 -14.58 -10.11 -32.99
C LEU A 22 -14.95 -9.81 -34.45
N ALA A 23 -16.12 -10.26 -34.91
CA ALA A 23 -16.62 -9.99 -36.26
C ALA A 23 -17.27 -8.59 -36.40
N ALA A 24 -17.70 -8.00 -35.29
CA ALA A 24 -18.35 -6.69 -35.27
C ALA A 24 -17.38 -5.54 -35.65
N GLY A 25 -17.90 -4.55 -36.39
CA GLY A 25 -17.14 -3.37 -36.79
C GLY A 25 -16.70 -2.52 -35.58
N PRO A 26 -15.59 -1.77 -35.67
CA PRO A 26 -15.01 -1.03 -34.54
C PRO A 26 -15.96 0.03 -33.94
N ASP A 27 -16.81 0.62 -34.79
CA ASP A 27 -17.77 1.69 -34.40
C ASP A 27 -19.06 1.15 -33.76
N GLN A 28 -19.22 -0.18 -33.66
CA GLN A 28 -20.37 -0.77 -32.97
C GLN A 28 -20.08 -0.86 -31.47
N SER A 29 -20.95 -0.26 -30.65
CA SER A 29 -20.88 -0.39 -29.20
C SER A 29 -21.13 -1.84 -28.78
N VAL A 30 -20.41 -2.29 -27.76
CA VAL A 30 -20.51 -3.65 -27.21
C VAL A 30 -21.28 -3.61 -25.91
N PHE A 31 -22.37 -4.36 -25.84
CA PHE A 31 -23.19 -4.51 -24.65
C PHE A 31 -22.65 -5.64 -23.76
N VAL A 32 -22.66 -5.44 -22.45
CA VAL A 32 -22.29 -6.46 -21.46
C VAL A 32 -23.41 -6.62 -20.45
N VAL A 33 -23.81 -7.86 -20.19
CA VAL A 33 -24.86 -8.22 -19.23
C VAL A 33 -24.39 -9.30 -18.25
N GLU A 34 -25.18 -9.62 -17.24
CA GLU A 34 -24.82 -10.58 -16.18
C GLU A 34 -24.85 -12.04 -16.59
N GLY A 35 -25.77 -12.41 -17.48
CA GLY A 35 -26.05 -13.80 -17.83
C GLY A 35 -26.18 -14.06 -19.32
N GLU A 36 -25.94 -15.31 -19.72
CA GLU A 36 -26.02 -15.75 -21.13
C GLU A 36 -27.45 -15.61 -21.68
N LYS A 37 -28.48 -15.85 -20.86
CA LYS A 37 -29.90 -15.62 -21.22
C LYS A 37 -30.15 -14.16 -21.62
N CYS A 38 -29.66 -13.21 -20.81
CA CYS A 38 -29.73 -11.78 -21.10
C CYS A 38 -28.95 -11.42 -22.36
N ALA A 39 -27.79 -12.05 -22.56
CA ALA A 39 -26.95 -11.79 -23.73
C ALA A 39 -27.64 -12.25 -25.02
N ASP A 40 -28.32 -13.39 -24.98
CA ASP A 40 -29.08 -13.90 -26.11
C ASP A 40 -30.32 -13.06 -26.42
N ALA A 41 -31.02 -12.56 -25.40
CA ALA A 41 -32.17 -11.66 -25.58
C ALA A 41 -31.78 -10.33 -26.24
N LEU A 42 -30.64 -9.74 -25.86
CA LEU A 42 -30.14 -8.54 -26.52
C LEU A 42 -29.56 -8.83 -27.92
N ALA A 43 -28.98 -10.01 -28.11
CA ALA A 43 -28.46 -10.41 -29.41
C ALA A 43 -29.59 -10.66 -30.43
N SER A 44 -30.76 -11.13 -29.99
CA SER A 44 -31.91 -11.34 -30.89
C SER A 44 -32.43 -10.02 -31.48
N VAL A 45 -32.33 -8.92 -30.75
CA VAL A 45 -32.65 -7.57 -31.24
C VAL A 45 -31.50 -6.91 -32.03
N GLY A 46 -30.43 -7.66 -32.33
CA GLY A 46 -29.37 -7.29 -33.26
C GLY A 46 -28.26 -6.39 -32.69
N LEU A 47 -28.06 -6.43 -31.36
CA LEU A 47 -26.92 -5.78 -30.70
C LEU A 47 -25.70 -6.71 -30.62
N ILE A 48 -24.52 -6.12 -30.47
CA ILE A 48 -23.29 -6.86 -30.17
C ILE A 48 -23.20 -7.01 -28.66
N VAL A 49 -23.31 -8.23 -28.15
CA VAL A 49 -23.49 -8.47 -26.71
C VAL A 49 -22.56 -9.58 -26.24
N THR A 50 -22.08 -9.46 -25.01
CA THR A 50 -21.27 -10.46 -24.34
C THR A 50 -21.56 -10.53 -22.83
N THR A 51 -21.00 -11.53 -22.16
CA THR A 51 -21.02 -11.68 -20.69
C THR A 51 -19.85 -12.55 -20.23
N SER A 52 -19.55 -12.59 -18.94
CA SER A 52 -18.54 -13.50 -18.38
C SER A 52 -18.98 -14.96 -18.44
N ALA A 53 -18.12 -15.83 -18.97
CA ALA A 53 -18.37 -17.27 -19.00
C ALA A 53 -18.43 -17.87 -17.57
N GLY A 54 -19.64 -18.28 -17.18
CA GLY A 54 -19.96 -18.74 -15.81
C GLY A 54 -20.78 -17.75 -14.97
N GLY A 55 -21.41 -16.75 -15.60
CA GLY A 55 -22.35 -15.81 -14.96
C GLY A 55 -21.66 -14.73 -14.10
N SER A 56 -22.46 -13.94 -13.39
CA SER A 56 -22.01 -12.72 -12.69
C SER A 56 -20.83 -12.91 -11.70
N LYS A 57 -20.65 -14.12 -11.15
CA LYS A 57 -19.50 -14.41 -10.25
C LYS A 57 -18.19 -14.73 -10.99
N ALA A 58 -18.17 -14.66 -12.31
CA ALA A 58 -17.03 -15.04 -13.13
C ALA A 58 -16.28 -13.84 -13.75
N ALA A 59 -16.70 -12.60 -13.51
CA ALA A 59 -16.04 -11.40 -14.05
C ALA A 59 -14.52 -11.40 -13.81
N ALA A 60 -14.08 -11.81 -12.62
CA ALA A 60 -12.66 -11.95 -12.27
C ALA A 60 -11.85 -12.99 -13.04
N LYS A 61 -12.55 -13.96 -13.61
CA LYS A 61 -11.97 -15.13 -14.27
C LYS A 61 -12.04 -15.00 -15.79
N THR A 62 -12.63 -13.92 -16.29
CA THR A 62 -12.87 -13.69 -17.71
C THR A 62 -11.80 -12.78 -18.31
N ASP A 63 -11.38 -13.11 -19.54
CA ASP A 63 -10.50 -12.29 -20.35
C ASP A 63 -11.29 -11.17 -21.03
N TRP A 64 -11.16 -9.95 -20.50
CA TRP A 64 -11.80 -8.74 -21.03
C TRP A 64 -10.98 -8.03 -22.12
N SER A 65 -9.81 -8.57 -22.50
CA SER A 65 -8.97 -7.98 -23.57
C SER A 65 -9.68 -7.77 -24.92
N PRO A 66 -10.71 -8.56 -25.32
CA PRO A 66 -11.47 -8.29 -26.53
C PRO A 66 -12.24 -6.95 -26.53
N LEU A 67 -12.45 -6.30 -25.37
CA LEU A 67 -13.09 -4.98 -25.27
C LEU A 67 -12.14 -3.82 -25.56
N ARG A 68 -10.86 -4.08 -25.81
CA ARG A 68 -9.88 -3.04 -26.12
C ARG A 68 -10.32 -2.19 -27.31
N GLY A 69 -10.31 -0.87 -27.13
CA GLY A 69 -10.68 0.06 -28.20
C GLY A 69 -12.19 0.16 -28.46
N ARG A 70 -13.02 -0.54 -27.67
CA ARG A 70 -14.48 -0.55 -27.83
C ARG A 70 -15.18 0.45 -26.92
N GLU A 71 -16.32 0.95 -27.38
CA GLU A 71 -17.34 1.55 -26.52
C GLU A 71 -18.14 0.43 -25.86
N VAL A 72 -18.28 0.48 -24.55
CA VAL A 72 -18.88 -0.59 -23.74
C VAL A 72 -20.09 -0.04 -23.00
N VAL A 73 -21.23 -0.72 -23.16
CA VAL A 73 -22.47 -0.42 -22.43
C VAL A 73 -22.81 -1.61 -21.55
N ILE A 74 -22.77 -1.43 -20.24
CA ILE A 74 -23.08 -2.49 -19.28
C ILE A 74 -24.53 -2.31 -18.86
N ILE A 75 -25.35 -3.37 -18.94
CA ILE A 75 -26.71 -3.37 -18.40
C ILE A 75 -26.73 -4.23 -17.15
N ALA A 76 -27.00 -3.59 -16.00
CA ALA A 76 -27.10 -4.22 -14.69
C ALA A 76 -28.52 -4.74 -14.43
N ASP A 77 -28.62 -5.91 -13.80
CA ASP A 77 -29.90 -6.42 -13.30
C ASP A 77 -30.39 -5.52 -12.16
N ASN A 78 -31.69 -5.60 -11.86
CA ASN A 78 -32.35 -4.68 -10.94
C ASN A 78 -32.15 -5.01 -9.46
N ASP A 79 -30.91 -5.23 -9.02
CA ASP A 79 -30.55 -5.53 -7.63
C ASP A 79 -29.10 -5.13 -7.26
N ASP A 80 -28.77 -5.22 -5.97
CA ASP A 80 -27.44 -4.86 -5.45
C ASP A 80 -26.32 -5.76 -6.01
N ALA A 81 -26.63 -7.01 -6.39
CA ALA A 81 -25.64 -7.94 -6.94
C ALA A 81 -25.29 -7.54 -8.38
N GLY A 82 -26.26 -7.07 -9.14
CA GLY A 82 -26.08 -6.57 -10.49
C GLY A 82 -25.31 -5.27 -10.55
N ASP A 83 -25.61 -4.34 -9.63
CA ASP A 83 -24.81 -3.11 -9.47
C ASP A 83 -23.33 -3.44 -9.20
N ALA A 84 -23.07 -4.37 -8.28
CA ALA A 84 -21.70 -4.79 -7.96
C ALA A 84 -20.99 -5.49 -9.13
N TYR A 85 -21.71 -6.31 -9.90
CA TYR A 85 -21.16 -6.92 -11.11
C TYR A 85 -20.82 -5.87 -12.16
N ALA A 86 -21.72 -4.91 -12.40
CA ALA A 86 -21.52 -3.87 -13.40
C ALA A 86 -20.29 -3.01 -13.08
N ASP A 87 -20.10 -2.63 -11.82
CA ASP A 87 -18.90 -1.93 -11.37
C ASP A 87 -17.62 -2.75 -11.56
N GLU A 88 -17.64 -4.05 -11.23
CA GLU A 88 -16.49 -4.92 -11.44
C GLU A 88 -16.14 -5.05 -12.93
N VAL A 89 -17.15 -5.23 -13.80
CA VAL A 89 -16.96 -5.30 -15.26
C VAL A 89 -16.45 -3.97 -15.80
N ALA A 90 -16.97 -2.83 -15.34
CA ALA A 90 -16.52 -1.51 -15.77
C ALA A 90 -15.02 -1.30 -15.46
N ALA A 91 -14.59 -1.63 -14.24
CA ALA A 91 -13.18 -1.55 -13.85
C ALA A 91 -12.29 -2.44 -14.74
N ARG A 92 -12.76 -3.65 -15.10
CA ARG A 92 -12.02 -4.59 -15.94
C ARG A 92 -11.97 -4.17 -17.41
N ALA A 93 -13.09 -3.70 -17.96
CA ALA A 93 -13.15 -3.15 -19.31
C ALA A 93 -12.22 -1.93 -19.44
N HIS A 94 -12.22 -1.05 -18.43
CA HIS A 94 -11.30 0.09 -18.37
C HIS A 94 -9.83 -0.38 -18.37
N ALA A 95 -9.48 -1.34 -17.49
CA ALA A 95 -8.13 -1.90 -17.44
C ALA A 95 -7.71 -2.62 -18.74
N ALA A 96 -8.66 -3.23 -19.46
CA ALA A 96 -8.43 -3.85 -20.76
C ALA A 96 -8.19 -2.83 -21.89
N GLY A 97 -8.59 -1.57 -21.68
CA GLY A 97 -8.42 -0.45 -22.61
C GLY A 97 -9.65 -0.15 -23.46
N ALA A 98 -10.87 -0.36 -22.94
CA ALA A 98 -12.08 0.20 -23.53
C ALA A 98 -11.99 1.73 -23.62
N VAL A 99 -12.56 2.34 -24.67
CA VAL A 99 -12.44 3.79 -24.91
C VAL A 99 -13.47 4.60 -24.15
N GLU A 100 -14.65 4.03 -23.95
CA GLU A 100 -15.76 4.65 -23.24
C GLU A 100 -16.61 3.54 -22.61
N ILE A 101 -17.08 3.77 -21.39
CA ILE A 101 -17.86 2.80 -20.63
C ILE A 101 -19.08 3.53 -20.09
N ARG A 102 -20.26 2.92 -20.21
CA ARG A 102 -21.51 3.39 -19.59
C ARG A 102 -22.18 2.26 -18.85
N ILE A 103 -22.85 2.58 -17.75
CA ILE A 103 -23.64 1.62 -16.98
C ILE A 103 -25.10 2.06 -17.03
N LEU A 104 -25.94 1.21 -17.63
CA LEU A 104 -27.39 1.29 -17.58
C LEU A 104 -27.89 0.32 -16.51
N SER A 105 -28.76 0.77 -15.64
CA SER A 105 -29.57 -0.13 -14.83
C SER A 105 -30.82 -0.51 -15.60
N THR A 106 -31.34 -1.72 -15.40
CA THR A 106 -32.67 -2.11 -15.89
C THR A 106 -33.75 -1.09 -15.44
N ARG A 107 -33.58 -0.40 -14.30
CA ARG A 107 -34.46 0.69 -13.84
C ARG A 107 -34.49 1.90 -14.79
N ASN A 108 -33.41 2.16 -15.53
CA ASN A 108 -33.35 3.25 -16.51
C ASN A 108 -34.25 2.97 -17.72
N LEU A 109 -34.44 1.69 -18.06
CA LEU A 109 -35.21 1.23 -19.21
C LEU A 109 -36.66 0.91 -18.84
N TRP A 110 -36.86 0.40 -17.63
CA TRP A 110 -38.14 -0.03 -17.10
C TRP A 110 -38.34 0.52 -15.68
N SER A 111 -39.06 1.63 -15.58
CA SER A 111 -39.25 2.35 -14.30
C SER A 111 -40.01 1.56 -13.24
N GLU A 112 -40.86 0.60 -13.66
CA GLU A 112 -41.65 -0.27 -12.78
C GLU A 112 -41.03 -1.66 -12.61
N ALA A 113 -39.75 -1.83 -12.97
CA ALA A 113 -39.04 -3.10 -12.85
C ALA A 113 -39.10 -3.66 -11.41
N PRO A 114 -39.58 -4.89 -11.20
CA PRO A 114 -39.46 -5.60 -9.92
C PRO A 114 -38.01 -5.78 -9.50
N GLU A 115 -37.75 -5.92 -8.19
CA GLU A 115 -36.42 -6.26 -7.68
C GLU A 115 -35.92 -7.58 -8.31
N GLY A 116 -34.68 -7.56 -8.80
CA GLY A 116 -34.05 -8.69 -9.50
C GLY A 116 -34.51 -8.87 -10.96
N ALA A 117 -35.33 -7.97 -11.51
CA ALA A 117 -35.67 -8.00 -12.93
C ALA A 117 -34.44 -7.74 -13.81
N ASP A 118 -34.33 -8.51 -14.89
CA ASP A 118 -33.24 -8.41 -15.86
C ASP A 118 -33.73 -7.91 -17.24
N ILE A 119 -32.81 -7.73 -18.18
CA ILE A 119 -33.14 -7.31 -19.54
C ILE A 119 -33.91 -8.38 -20.33
N ALA A 120 -33.73 -9.67 -19.99
CA ALA A 120 -34.49 -10.74 -20.63
C ALA A 120 -35.95 -10.73 -20.17
N ASP A 121 -36.24 -10.32 -18.95
CA ASP A 121 -37.60 -10.12 -18.45
C ASP A 121 -38.28 -8.92 -19.12
N LEU A 122 -37.53 -7.86 -19.43
CA LEU A 122 -38.04 -6.71 -20.19
C LEU A 122 -38.49 -7.11 -21.61
N LEU A 123 -37.68 -7.95 -22.26
CA LEU A 123 -37.84 -8.37 -23.66
C LEU A 123 -38.65 -9.66 -23.85
N GLY A 124 -38.89 -10.42 -22.78
CA GLY A 124 -39.59 -11.71 -22.84
C GLY A 124 -41.05 -11.57 -23.27
N ASP A 125 -41.73 -12.69 -23.55
CA ASP A 125 -43.10 -12.72 -24.09
C ASP A 125 -44.12 -11.96 -23.23
N ASP A 126 -43.96 -11.99 -21.91
CA ASP A 126 -44.79 -11.27 -20.93
C ASP A 126 -44.19 -9.92 -20.49
N GLY A 127 -43.07 -9.53 -21.09
CA GLY A 127 -42.31 -8.34 -20.76
C GLY A 127 -42.96 -7.05 -21.28
N PRO A 128 -42.68 -5.89 -20.67
CA PRO A 128 -43.20 -4.60 -21.13
C PRO A 128 -42.90 -4.26 -22.59
N TRP A 129 -41.83 -4.82 -23.17
CA TRP A 129 -41.41 -4.56 -24.55
C TRP A 129 -41.75 -5.69 -25.52
N SER A 130 -42.50 -6.71 -25.09
CA SER A 130 -42.79 -7.90 -25.90
C SER A 130 -43.50 -7.64 -27.23
N CYS A 131 -44.23 -6.54 -27.34
CA CYS A 131 -44.98 -6.14 -28.54
C CYS A 131 -44.26 -5.12 -29.43
N ARG A 132 -43.03 -4.75 -29.09
CA ARG A 132 -42.23 -3.77 -29.84
C ARG A 132 -41.44 -4.45 -30.97
N ASP A 133 -41.13 -3.68 -32.01
CA ASP A 133 -40.24 -4.15 -33.07
C ASP A 133 -38.77 -4.18 -32.60
N ASP A 134 -38.00 -5.18 -33.04
CA ASP A 134 -36.58 -5.33 -32.70
C ASP A 134 -35.75 -4.08 -33.08
N ALA A 135 -36.12 -3.37 -34.14
CA ALA A 135 -35.45 -2.12 -34.53
C ALA A 135 -35.73 -0.99 -33.53
N ASP A 136 -36.97 -0.84 -33.09
CA ASP A 136 -37.37 0.18 -32.11
C ASP A 136 -36.72 -0.09 -30.75
N ILE A 137 -36.67 -1.36 -30.33
CA ILE A 137 -36.00 -1.78 -29.08
C ILE A 137 -34.51 -1.42 -29.14
N ARG A 138 -33.85 -1.72 -30.26
CA ARG A 138 -32.43 -1.44 -30.46
C ARG A 138 -32.14 0.06 -30.43
N GLU A 139 -32.96 0.86 -31.10
CA GLU A 139 -32.80 2.32 -31.14
C GLU A 139 -32.95 2.90 -29.73
N ASP A 140 -33.97 2.48 -28.98
CA ASP A 140 -34.17 2.93 -27.60
C ASP A 140 -33.03 2.53 -26.66
N LEU A 141 -32.47 1.33 -26.80
CA LEU A 141 -31.32 0.89 -25.99
C LEU A 141 -30.07 1.72 -26.26
N LEU A 142 -29.81 2.04 -27.53
CA LEU A 142 -28.70 2.91 -27.92
C LEU A 142 -28.91 4.33 -27.42
N GLN A 143 -30.13 4.87 -27.56
CA GLN A 143 -30.47 6.20 -27.05
C GLN A 143 -30.38 6.28 -25.52
N ALA A 144 -30.86 5.24 -24.82
CA ALA A 144 -30.75 5.15 -23.38
C ALA A 144 -29.28 5.12 -22.95
N ALA A 145 -28.44 4.35 -23.64
CA ALA A 145 -27.00 4.33 -23.40
C ALA A 145 -26.41 5.73 -23.55
N GLU A 146 -26.68 6.43 -24.66
CA GLU A 146 -26.16 7.79 -24.89
C GLU A 146 -26.64 8.82 -23.84
N SER A 147 -27.81 8.61 -23.24
CA SER A 147 -28.38 9.51 -22.23
C SER A 147 -27.69 9.44 -20.86
N VAL A 148 -26.87 8.40 -20.61
CA VAL A 148 -26.16 8.23 -19.35
C VAL A 148 -24.72 8.73 -19.45
N GLU A 149 -24.28 9.40 -18.39
CA GLU A 149 -22.92 9.89 -18.27
C GLU A 149 -21.89 8.74 -18.34
N PRO A 150 -20.76 8.93 -19.05
CA PRO A 150 -19.69 7.94 -19.06
C PRO A 150 -19.22 7.59 -17.65
N TRP A 151 -19.12 6.29 -17.37
CA TRP A 151 -18.54 5.76 -16.16
C TRP A 151 -17.10 6.24 -16.04
N ARG A 152 -16.72 6.66 -14.83
CA ARG A 152 -15.36 7.07 -14.53
C ARG A 152 -14.84 6.27 -13.34
N PRO A 153 -13.58 5.81 -13.41
CA PRO A 153 -12.92 5.22 -12.25
C PRO A 153 -12.91 6.24 -11.10
N GLU A 154 -13.10 5.77 -9.85
CA GLU A 154 -12.88 6.65 -8.70
C GLU A 154 -11.46 7.22 -8.75
N PRO A 155 -11.26 8.51 -8.43
CA PRO A 155 -9.95 9.14 -8.43
C PRO A 155 -8.93 8.30 -7.62
N GLY A 156 -7.91 7.78 -8.31
CA GLY A 156 -6.88 6.91 -7.71
C GLY A 156 -6.97 5.43 -8.07
N SER A 157 -7.96 5.01 -8.87
CA SER A 157 -8.11 3.61 -9.35
C SER A 157 -7.50 3.35 -10.74
N GLU A 158 -6.83 4.34 -11.35
CA GLU A 158 -6.02 4.07 -12.55
C GLU A 158 -4.86 3.12 -12.22
N PRO A 159 -4.60 2.11 -13.07
CA PRO A 159 -3.43 1.26 -12.87
C PRO A 159 -2.17 2.12 -12.94
N LEU A 160 -1.44 2.17 -11.82
CA LEU A 160 -0.18 2.90 -11.71
C LEU A 160 0.77 2.38 -12.80
N ARG A 161 0.99 3.20 -13.84
CA ARG A 161 2.00 2.88 -14.85
C ARG A 161 3.37 2.94 -14.18
N TRP A 162 4.11 1.84 -14.27
CA TRP A 162 5.48 1.79 -13.75
C TRP A 162 6.32 2.92 -14.36
N ARG A 163 7.09 3.60 -13.50
CA ARG A 163 8.08 4.60 -13.88
C ARG A 163 9.37 4.31 -13.11
N PRO A 164 10.54 4.45 -13.76
CA PRO A 164 11.81 4.26 -13.07
C PRO A 164 12.01 5.33 -11.99
N PHE A 165 12.79 5.01 -10.96
CA PHE A 165 13.15 5.97 -9.94
C PHE A 165 13.91 7.17 -10.56
N PRO A 166 13.55 8.42 -10.22
CA PRO A 166 14.14 9.61 -10.85
C PRO A 166 15.52 9.92 -10.27
N VAL A 167 16.55 9.15 -10.65
CA VAL A 167 17.93 9.31 -10.16
C VAL A 167 18.46 10.73 -10.43
N ASP A 168 18.06 11.35 -11.55
CA ASP A 168 18.45 12.72 -11.90
C ASP A 168 17.90 13.80 -10.97
N ALA A 169 16.90 13.49 -10.13
CA ALA A 169 16.41 14.41 -9.11
C ALA A 169 17.31 14.46 -7.86
N LEU A 170 18.21 13.48 -7.69
CA LEU A 170 19.12 13.44 -6.55
C LEU A 170 20.28 14.43 -6.73
N PRO A 171 20.73 15.10 -5.66
CA PRO A 171 21.94 15.93 -5.70
C PRO A 171 23.21 15.07 -5.69
N GLU A 172 24.34 15.64 -6.10
CA GLU A 172 25.64 15.01 -5.84
C GLU A 172 26.05 15.19 -4.36
N PRO A 173 26.75 14.23 -3.73
CA PRO A 173 27.29 12.98 -4.31
C PRO A 173 26.30 11.79 -4.35
N VAL A 174 25.05 12.00 -3.90
CA VAL A 174 24.03 10.95 -3.73
C VAL A 174 23.65 10.33 -5.07
N ARG A 175 23.47 11.16 -6.11
CA ARG A 175 23.17 10.72 -7.47
C ARG A 175 24.20 9.72 -7.99
N SER A 176 25.48 10.11 -8.00
CA SER A 176 26.55 9.26 -8.51
C SER A 176 26.67 7.96 -7.72
N PHE A 177 26.47 7.99 -6.40
CA PHE A 177 26.46 6.79 -5.57
C PHE A 177 25.34 5.82 -5.97
N VAL A 178 24.10 6.32 -6.06
CA VAL A 178 22.93 5.50 -6.43
C VAL A 178 23.09 4.92 -7.82
N GLN A 179 23.44 5.76 -8.80
CA GLN A 179 23.59 5.33 -10.19
C GLN A 179 24.65 4.24 -10.33
N ARG A 180 25.87 4.51 -9.87
CA ARG A 180 26.99 3.58 -10.01
C ARG A 180 26.82 2.33 -9.15
N GLY A 181 26.23 2.47 -7.97
CA GLY A 181 25.94 1.34 -7.08
C GLY A 181 24.91 0.38 -7.68
N ALA A 182 23.85 0.92 -8.28
CA ALA A 182 22.84 0.14 -8.99
C ALA A 182 23.43 -0.57 -10.21
N GLU A 183 24.22 0.14 -11.02
CA GLU A 183 24.95 -0.43 -12.18
C GLU A 183 25.91 -1.56 -11.76
N ALA A 184 26.65 -1.37 -10.67
CA ALA A 184 27.61 -2.37 -10.17
C ALA A 184 26.94 -3.62 -9.59
N MET A 185 25.79 -3.46 -8.93
CA MET A 185 25.03 -4.59 -8.36
C MET A 185 24.14 -5.28 -9.38
N GLY A 186 23.76 -4.59 -10.46
CA GLY A 186 22.76 -5.07 -11.41
C GLY A 186 21.34 -5.08 -10.82
N CYS A 187 20.98 -4.05 -10.05
CA CYS A 187 19.66 -3.92 -9.42
C CYS A 187 18.99 -2.57 -9.75
N ASP A 188 17.70 -2.44 -9.42
CA ASP A 188 16.98 -1.17 -9.60
C ASP A 188 17.56 -0.08 -8.69
N ALA A 189 17.74 1.13 -9.23
CA ALA A 189 18.28 2.27 -8.48
C ALA A 189 17.48 2.59 -7.22
N ALA A 190 16.17 2.31 -7.19
CA ALA A 190 15.33 2.45 -6.02
C ALA A 190 15.84 1.63 -4.81
N PHE A 191 16.51 0.49 -5.05
CA PHE A 191 16.98 -0.38 -3.97
C PHE A 191 18.14 0.23 -3.18
N LEU A 192 18.90 1.16 -3.78
CA LEU A 192 19.87 1.98 -3.07
C LEU A 192 19.29 3.32 -2.64
N ALA A 193 18.53 3.98 -3.52
CA ALA A 193 18.08 5.35 -3.31
C ALA A 193 17.16 5.47 -2.10
N LEU A 194 16.20 4.55 -1.93
CA LEU A 194 15.22 4.60 -0.85
C LEU A 194 15.87 4.48 0.55
N PRO A 195 16.66 3.43 0.86
CA PRO A 195 17.32 3.33 2.15
C PRO A 195 18.33 4.45 2.38
N LEU A 196 19.02 4.93 1.32
CA LEU A 196 19.92 6.07 1.44
C LEU A 196 19.19 7.36 1.82
N LEU A 197 18.02 7.63 1.21
CA LEU A 197 17.19 8.78 1.56
C LEU A 197 16.68 8.71 3.01
N ALA A 198 16.22 7.55 3.45
CA ALA A 198 15.83 7.35 4.85
C ALA A 198 17.01 7.54 5.81
N GLY A 199 18.20 7.05 5.44
CA GLY A 199 19.43 7.23 6.20
C GLY A 199 19.86 8.70 6.29
N LEU A 200 19.82 9.44 5.17
CA LEU A 200 20.11 10.87 5.14
C LEU A 200 19.09 11.66 5.97
N ALA A 201 17.80 11.31 5.89
CA ALA A 201 16.76 11.92 6.70
C ALA A 201 17.02 11.72 8.20
N SER A 202 17.41 10.51 8.61
CA SER A 202 17.79 10.20 9.99
C SER A 202 19.04 10.98 10.44
N ALA A 203 20.04 11.13 9.57
CA ALA A 203 21.25 11.89 9.88
C ALA A 203 20.98 13.38 10.10
N VAL A 204 20.00 13.96 9.39
CA VAL A 204 19.49 15.31 9.67
C VAL A 204 18.67 15.32 10.96
N GLY A 205 17.75 14.36 11.09
CA GLY A 205 16.93 14.14 12.27
C GLY A 205 16.19 15.41 12.72
N ASN A 206 16.04 15.56 14.03
CA ASN A 206 15.42 16.74 14.65
C ASN A 206 16.31 17.99 14.63
N ALA A 207 17.48 17.96 13.99
CA ALA A 207 18.36 19.13 13.96
C ALA A 207 17.82 20.24 13.04
N ARG A 208 17.04 19.90 12.01
CA ARG A 208 16.48 20.84 11.03
C ARG A 208 15.08 20.43 10.61
N ALA A 209 14.25 21.41 10.31
CA ALA A 209 12.92 21.25 9.70
C ALA A 209 12.74 22.30 8.61
N ILE A 210 11.99 21.97 7.56
CA ILE A 210 11.67 22.88 6.47
C ILE A 210 10.40 23.66 6.84
N GLU A 211 10.43 24.98 6.70
CA GLU A 211 9.21 25.81 6.84
C GLU A 211 8.69 26.17 5.44
N LEU A 212 7.65 25.46 4.99
CA LEU A 212 7.09 25.60 3.64
C LEU A 212 6.21 26.86 3.51
N LYS A 213 5.47 27.17 4.56
CA LYS A 213 4.65 28.38 4.71
C LYS A 213 4.65 28.77 6.18
N ARG A 214 4.30 30.02 6.49
CA ARG A 214 4.26 30.53 7.87
C ARG A 214 3.46 29.58 8.77
N GLY A 215 4.12 29.00 9.76
CA GLY A 215 3.51 28.09 10.74
C GLY A 215 3.35 26.62 10.28
N TRP A 216 3.73 26.27 9.04
CA TRP A 216 3.83 24.88 8.59
C TRP A 216 5.29 24.45 8.54
N ARG A 217 5.68 23.56 9.45
CA ARG A 217 7.02 22.98 9.51
C ARG A 217 6.96 21.50 9.23
N GLU A 218 7.81 21.06 8.33
CA GLU A 218 7.97 19.66 7.94
C GLU A 218 9.31 19.15 8.48
N PRO A 219 9.32 18.15 9.38
CA PRO A 219 10.54 17.56 9.89
C PRO A 219 11.19 16.64 8.83
N SER A 220 12.48 16.37 9.00
CA SER A 220 13.23 15.46 8.12
C SER A 220 12.96 13.99 8.49
N ILE A 221 11.74 13.51 8.28
CA ILE A 221 11.36 12.11 8.50
C ILE A 221 10.89 11.50 7.18
N LEU A 222 11.57 10.46 6.73
CA LEU A 222 11.22 9.72 5.52
C LEU A 222 10.97 8.24 5.86
N TRP A 223 9.81 7.74 5.42
CA TRP A 223 9.46 6.34 5.48
C TRP A 223 9.58 5.74 4.08
N THR A 224 10.43 4.75 3.93
CA THR A 224 10.68 4.11 2.64
C THR A 224 10.53 2.60 2.76
N ALA A 225 9.88 2.00 1.77
CA ALA A 225 9.73 0.54 1.68
C ALA A 225 10.15 0.07 0.29
N ILE A 226 10.94 -1.01 0.25
CA ILE A 226 11.30 -1.69 -0.99
C ILE A 226 10.46 -2.97 -1.07
N VAL A 227 9.68 -3.10 -2.14
CA VAL A 227 8.92 -4.31 -2.46
C VAL A 227 9.52 -4.94 -3.71
N GLY A 228 9.86 -6.22 -3.63
CA GLY A 228 10.40 -6.99 -4.74
C GLY A 228 10.40 -8.47 -4.40
N GLU A 229 10.54 -9.32 -5.42
CA GLU A 229 10.57 -10.77 -5.24
C GLU A 229 11.75 -11.22 -4.37
N SER A 230 11.72 -12.47 -3.89
CA SER A 230 12.87 -13.04 -3.19
C SER A 230 14.07 -13.16 -4.14
N GLY A 231 15.29 -12.90 -3.65
CA GLY A 231 16.51 -12.96 -4.46
C GLY A 231 16.84 -11.71 -5.30
N THR A 232 16.02 -10.65 -5.23
CA THR A 232 16.19 -9.41 -6.03
C THR A 232 17.25 -8.43 -5.51
N LEU A 233 18.24 -8.90 -4.72
CA LEU A 233 19.34 -8.06 -4.19
C LEU A 233 18.91 -6.86 -3.30
N LYS A 234 17.69 -6.86 -2.75
CA LYS A 234 17.18 -5.84 -1.81
C LYS A 234 18.12 -5.64 -0.61
N THR A 235 18.45 -6.73 0.08
CA THR A 235 19.27 -6.70 1.30
C THR A 235 20.70 -6.23 1.03
N PRO A 236 21.43 -6.73 0.01
CA PRO A 236 22.74 -6.17 -0.36
C PRO A 236 22.70 -4.67 -0.67
N ALA A 237 21.71 -4.21 -1.45
CA ALA A 237 21.59 -2.80 -1.81
C ALA A 237 21.29 -1.90 -0.59
N MET A 238 20.41 -2.36 0.30
CA MET A 238 20.10 -1.68 1.56
C MET A 238 21.34 -1.56 2.46
N ARG A 239 22.14 -2.64 2.60
CA ARG A 239 23.38 -2.61 3.39
C ARG A 239 24.38 -1.62 2.82
N ALA A 240 24.60 -1.63 1.52
CA ALA A 240 25.51 -0.70 0.86
C ALA A 240 25.06 0.77 1.08
N ALA A 241 23.76 1.04 1.00
CA ALA A 241 23.20 2.38 1.22
C ALA A 241 23.32 2.86 2.68
N LEU A 242 23.28 1.95 3.66
CA LEU A 242 23.29 2.28 5.09
C LEU A 242 24.66 2.12 5.76
N GLU A 243 25.68 1.70 5.03
CA GLU A 243 27.00 1.37 5.59
C GLU A 243 27.64 2.53 6.38
N ALA A 244 27.45 3.78 5.94
CA ALA A 244 27.94 4.95 6.66
C ALA A 244 27.29 5.11 8.04
N ILE A 245 26.01 4.75 8.17
CA ILE A 245 25.27 4.77 9.45
C ILE A 245 25.73 3.61 10.33
N ASP A 246 25.91 2.43 9.76
CA ASP A 246 26.44 1.27 10.50
C ASP A 246 27.86 1.52 11.03
N GLU A 247 28.72 2.18 10.25
CA GLU A 247 30.06 2.59 10.69
C GLU A 247 30.00 3.66 11.79
N ALA A 248 29.11 4.65 11.67
CA ALA A 248 28.88 5.62 12.74
C ALA A 248 28.39 4.92 14.03
N GLN A 249 27.51 3.93 13.89
CA GLN A 249 27.00 3.18 15.01
C GLN A 249 28.07 2.35 15.71
N ARG A 250 28.93 1.67 14.93
CA ARG A 250 30.06 0.90 15.46
C ARG A 250 31.04 1.79 16.24
N ARG A 251 31.35 2.98 15.72
CA ARG A 251 32.20 3.95 16.42
C ARG A 251 31.58 4.43 17.73
N ALA A 252 30.30 4.83 17.72
CA ALA A 252 29.61 5.23 18.93
C ALA A 252 29.55 4.13 20.00
N PHE A 253 29.43 2.86 19.60
CA PHE A 253 29.47 1.74 20.54
C PHE A 253 30.86 1.55 21.14
N ALA A 254 31.92 1.70 20.34
CA ALA A 254 33.29 1.60 20.81
C ALA A 254 33.61 2.72 21.82
N GLU A 255 33.26 3.96 21.49
CA GLU A 255 33.42 5.13 22.36
C GLU A 255 32.61 4.98 23.65
N HIS A 256 31.37 4.51 23.56
CA HIS A 256 30.54 4.25 24.73
C HIS A 256 31.11 3.14 25.62
N ALA A 257 31.64 2.06 25.03
CA ALA A 257 32.28 0.99 25.78
C ALA A 257 33.54 1.47 26.53
N GLU A 258 34.29 2.41 25.96
CA GLU A 258 35.41 3.06 26.63
C GLU A 258 34.95 3.97 27.77
N ALA A 259 33.99 4.86 27.51
CA ALA A 259 33.41 5.73 28.52
C ALA A 259 32.79 4.94 29.69
N MET A 260 32.18 3.78 29.41
CA MET A 260 31.64 2.89 30.44
C MET A 260 32.73 2.30 31.33
N ARG A 261 33.90 1.93 30.78
CA ARG A 261 35.05 1.48 31.60
C ARG A 261 35.55 2.59 32.51
N GLU A 262 35.69 3.81 32.00
CA GLU A 262 36.08 4.97 32.81
C GLU A 262 35.05 5.27 33.91
N TYR A 263 33.76 5.18 33.58
CA TYR A 263 32.67 5.35 34.53
C TYR A 263 32.69 4.29 35.64
N GLU A 264 32.95 3.02 35.30
CA GLU A 264 33.10 1.94 36.29
C GLU A 264 34.27 2.22 37.25
N ASP A 265 35.40 2.70 36.73
CA ASP A 265 36.55 3.10 37.53
C ASP A 265 36.20 4.26 38.46
N GLN A 266 35.59 5.33 37.93
CA GLN A 266 35.13 6.47 38.72
C GLN A 266 34.10 6.07 39.78
N LEU A 267 33.21 5.13 39.46
CA LEU A 267 32.21 4.63 40.39
C LEU A 267 32.87 3.87 41.54
N ARG A 268 33.91 3.06 41.27
CA ARG A 268 34.69 2.38 42.33
C ARG A 268 35.37 3.38 43.27
N TYR A 269 35.97 4.45 42.73
CA TYR A 269 36.55 5.51 43.55
C TYR A 269 35.49 6.25 44.38
N TYR A 270 34.37 6.62 43.76
CA TYR A 270 33.24 7.25 44.42
C TYR A 270 32.67 6.40 45.56
N GLU A 271 32.51 5.08 45.36
CA GLU A 271 32.00 4.18 46.39
C GLU A 271 32.95 4.10 47.59
N ALA A 272 34.27 4.06 47.35
CA ALA A 272 35.27 4.09 48.42
C ALA A 272 35.25 5.42 49.20
N GLU A 273 35.19 6.56 48.49
CA GLU A 273 35.08 7.89 49.09
C GLU A 273 33.78 8.06 49.88
N LEU A 274 32.66 7.53 49.36
CA LEU A 274 31.36 7.60 50.03
C LEU A 274 31.36 6.82 51.35
N ILE A 275 32.04 5.66 51.40
CA ILE A 275 32.21 4.90 52.64
C ILE A 275 33.07 5.68 53.64
N ALA A 276 34.16 6.30 53.18
CA ALA A 276 35.02 7.12 54.03
C ALA A 276 34.27 8.34 54.59
N TRP A 277 33.55 9.06 53.71
CA TRP A 277 32.71 10.20 54.06
C TRP A 277 31.62 9.82 55.08
N ARG A 278 30.93 8.68 54.88
CA ARG A 278 29.92 8.20 55.84
C ARG A 278 30.50 7.97 57.24
N LYS A 279 31.72 7.42 57.32
CA LYS A 279 32.44 7.22 58.59
C LYS A 279 32.81 8.56 59.25
N ASP A 280 33.29 9.52 58.48
CA ASP A 280 33.67 10.85 59.00
C ASP A 280 32.44 11.66 59.45
N ALA A 281 31.36 11.63 58.66
CA ALA A 281 30.10 12.29 58.96
C ALA A 281 29.49 11.80 60.28
N SER A 282 29.58 10.49 60.56
CA SER A 282 29.14 9.91 61.84
C SER A 282 29.96 10.37 63.06
N ARG A 283 31.17 10.92 62.86
CA ARG A 283 32.04 11.47 63.91
C ARG A 283 31.88 12.99 64.07
N GLY A 284 30.89 13.60 63.41
CA GLY A 284 30.56 15.02 63.56
C GLY A 284 31.41 15.97 62.71
N GLY A 285 32.30 15.46 61.87
CA GLY A 285 33.03 16.24 60.89
C GLY A 285 32.82 15.64 59.52
N ALA A 286 31.96 16.23 58.69
CA ALA A 286 32.03 15.98 57.26
C ALA A 286 31.49 17.17 56.49
N GLY A 287 32.20 17.54 55.41
CA GLY A 287 31.70 18.44 54.38
C GLY A 287 30.65 17.78 53.49
N ASN A 288 30.47 18.31 52.28
CA ASN A 288 29.49 17.79 51.33
C ASN A 288 29.80 16.34 50.92
N PRO A 289 28.76 15.51 50.65
CA PRO A 289 28.96 14.15 50.15
C PRO A 289 29.67 14.16 48.79
N PRO A 290 30.46 13.10 48.47
CA PRO A 290 31.07 12.99 47.16
C PRO A 290 29.99 12.97 46.07
N LYS A 291 30.29 13.52 44.89
CA LYS A 291 29.35 13.57 43.76
C LYS A 291 29.41 12.24 43.01
N LYS A 292 28.26 11.57 42.86
CA LYS A 292 28.17 10.34 42.07
C LYS A 292 28.53 10.64 40.60
N PRO A 293 29.40 9.84 39.96
CA PRO A 293 29.68 10.01 38.54
C PRO A 293 28.40 9.82 37.72
N GLU A 294 28.30 10.54 36.61
CA GLU A 294 27.17 10.46 35.69
C GLU A 294 27.39 9.30 34.71
N LYS A 295 26.37 8.45 34.54
CA LYS A 295 26.46 7.31 33.64
C LYS A 295 26.54 7.80 32.18
N PRO A 296 27.53 7.38 31.39
CA PRO A 296 27.59 7.72 29.97
C PRO A 296 26.33 7.25 29.23
N VAL A 297 25.85 8.07 28.30
CA VAL A 297 24.75 7.72 27.39
C VAL A 297 25.34 7.22 26.08
N CYS A 298 24.71 6.22 25.47
CA CYS A 298 25.17 5.67 24.20
C CYS A 298 24.46 6.39 23.05
N GLU A 299 25.24 7.03 22.16
CA GLU A 299 24.68 7.56 20.91
C GLU A 299 24.25 6.39 20.00
N ARG A 300 22.99 6.41 19.59
CA ARG A 300 22.38 5.44 18.69
C ARG A 300 22.02 6.16 17.39
N PHE A 301 22.31 5.53 16.26
CA PHE A 301 21.95 6.00 14.92
C PHE A 301 20.98 5.05 14.21
N ILE A 302 20.97 3.76 14.57
CA ILE A 302 20.16 2.74 13.90
C ILE A 302 19.60 1.72 14.89
N VAL A 303 18.37 1.26 14.63
CA VAL A 303 17.68 0.17 15.34
C VAL A 303 17.01 -0.75 14.31
N SER A 304 17.00 -2.06 14.58
CA SER A 304 16.49 -3.05 13.62
C SER A 304 15.52 -4.08 14.19
N ASP A 305 15.42 -4.19 15.52
CA ASP A 305 14.37 -4.96 16.17
C ASP A 305 14.01 -4.34 17.53
N THR A 306 12.90 -3.62 17.59
CA THR A 306 12.50 -2.87 18.77
C THR A 306 10.98 -2.81 18.90
N THR A 307 10.50 -2.87 20.15
CA THR A 307 9.12 -2.53 20.50
C THR A 307 8.99 -1.04 20.75
N VAL A 308 7.78 -0.50 20.78
CA VAL A 308 7.56 0.93 21.10
C VAL A 308 8.12 1.28 22.49
N GLU A 309 7.99 0.38 23.45
CA GLU A 309 8.48 0.54 24.82
C GLU A 309 10.01 0.53 24.90
N ALA A 310 10.70 -0.24 24.07
CA ALA A 310 12.16 -0.25 23.98
C ALA A 310 12.70 0.95 23.18
N LEU A 311 11.93 1.42 22.18
CA LEU A 311 12.29 2.57 21.36
C LEU A 311 12.18 3.91 22.12
N ALA A 312 11.18 4.06 22.99
CA ALA A 312 10.95 5.28 23.76
C ALA A 312 12.17 5.77 24.56
N PRO A 313 12.83 4.95 25.42
CA PRO A 313 14.02 5.39 26.15
C PRO A 313 15.21 5.68 25.23
N ILE A 314 15.34 4.95 24.10
CA ILE A 314 16.39 5.22 23.11
C ILE A 314 16.21 6.63 22.53
N LEU A 315 14.99 7.00 22.13
CA LEU A 315 14.69 8.33 21.60
C LEU A 315 14.87 9.45 22.65
N LEU A 316 14.60 9.16 23.92
CA LEU A 316 14.85 10.10 25.02
C LEU A 316 16.34 10.41 25.19
N GLU A 317 17.18 9.38 25.06
CA GLU A 317 18.65 9.49 25.10
C GLU A 317 19.25 10.07 23.81
N ASN A 318 18.52 9.97 22.69
CA ASN A 318 18.98 10.36 21.35
C ASN A 318 18.03 11.41 20.72
N PRO A 319 18.12 12.69 21.13
CA PRO A 319 17.16 13.72 20.74
C PRO A 319 17.16 14.05 19.24
N LYS A 320 18.21 13.69 18.51
CA LYS A 320 18.25 13.79 17.05
C LYS A 320 17.31 12.79 16.35
N GLY A 321 16.95 11.69 17.02
CA GLY A 321 16.24 10.56 16.42
C GLY A 321 17.19 9.44 15.99
N VAL A 322 16.61 8.31 15.59
CA VAL A 322 17.33 7.12 15.12
C VAL A 322 16.65 6.56 13.86
N LEU A 323 17.42 5.87 13.02
CA LEU A 323 16.89 5.15 11.86
C LEU A 323 16.31 3.79 12.32
N LEU A 324 15.05 3.51 12.01
CA LEU A 324 14.51 2.15 12.09
C LEU A 324 14.73 1.45 10.74
N ALA A 325 15.65 0.49 10.68
CA ALA A 325 15.96 -0.28 9.48
C ALA A 325 15.49 -1.74 9.62
N ARG A 326 14.56 -2.16 8.77
CA ARG A 326 13.99 -3.52 8.76
C ARG A 326 14.22 -4.17 7.39
N ASP A 327 14.88 -5.32 7.39
CA ASP A 327 15.10 -6.11 6.17
C ASP A 327 13.84 -6.89 5.75
N GLU A 328 13.00 -7.28 6.73
CA GLU A 328 11.78 -8.05 6.50
C GLU A 328 10.53 -7.26 6.91
N LEU A 329 9.89 -6.63 5.92
CA LEU A 329 8.70 -5.82 6.13
C LEU A 329 7.51 -6.64 6.66
N ALA A 330 7.34 -7.86 6.17
CA ALA A 330 6.27 -8.77 6.60
C ALA A 330 6.38 -9.12 8.10
N GLY A 331 7.61 -9.34 8.59
CA GLY A 331 7.88 -9.57 10.01
C GLY A 331 7.55 -8.35 10.86
N TRP A 332 7.88 -7.14 10.39
CA TRP A 332 7.55 -5.91 11.11
C TRP A 332 6.04 -5.65 11.16
N LEU A 333 5.34 -5.70 10.03
CA LEU A 333 3.87 -5.51 10.00
C LEU A 333 3.15 -6.61 10.78
N GLY A 334 3.63 -7.85 10.66
CA GLY A 334 3.10 -8.99 11.41
C GLY A 334 3.31 -8.85 12.91
N SER A 335 4.29 -8.05 13.37
CA SER A 335 4.58 -7.83 14.79
C SER A 335 3.59 -6.90 15.50
N PHE A 336 2.74 -6.19 14.76
CA PHE A 336 1.81 -5.23 15.32
C PHE A 336 0.76 -5.95 16.19
N ASP A 337 0.57 -5.49 17.42
CA ASP A 337 -0.38 -6.05 18.39
C ASP A 337 -0.17 -7.55 18.73
N GLN A 338 0.96 -8.18 18.37
CA GLN A 338 1.23 -9.62 18.61
C GLN A 338 1.14 -10.01 20.09
N TYR A 339 1.47 -9.09 20.99
CA TYR A 339 1.48 -9.33 22.44
C TYR A 339 0.12 -9.13 23.12
N LYS A 340 -0.95 -8.78 22.39
CA LYS A 340 -2.29 -8.52 22.95
C LYS A 340 -3.37 -9.36 22.26
N LYS A 341 -3.38 -10.67 22.53
CA LYS A 341 -4.54 -11.52 22.19
C LYS A 341 -5.76 -11.05 22.98
N GLY A 342 -6.78 -10.50 22.30
CA GLY A 342 -8.15 -10.44 22.82
C GLY A 342 -8.83 -9.07 22.98
N ALA A 343 -8.20 -7.95 22.60
CA ALA A 343 -8.88 -6.65 22.58
C ALA A 343 -8.46 -5.88 21.33
N ARG A 344 -9.44 -5.32 20.59
CA ARG A 344 -9.29 -4.49 19.38
C ARG A 344 -7.86 -3.95 19.20
N GLY A 345 -7.08 -4.62 18.32
CA GLY A 345 -5.74 -4.20 17.95
C GLY A 345 -5.76 -2.77 17.42
N GLY A 346 -4.84 -1.93 17.88
CA GLY A 346 -4.89 -0.50 17.56
C GLY A 346 -4.00 0.40 18.41
N ALA A 347 -3.43 -0.09 19.51
CA ALA A 347 -2.50 0.72 20.31
C ALA A 347 -1.16 0.90 19.60
N ASP A 348 -0.58 -0.18 19.07
CA ASP A 348 0.72 -0.11 18.40
C ASP A 348 0.59 0.61 17.06
N CYS A 349 -0.47 0.33 16.29
CA CYS A 349 -0.79 1.07 15.07
C CYS A 349 -0.93 2.58 15.31
N ALA A 350 -1.62 3.00 16.37
CA ALA A 350 -1.76 4.42 16.70
C ALA A 350 -0.41 5.08 17.04
N HIS A 351 0.48 4.36 17.73
CA HIS A 351 1.83 4.83 17.99
C HIS A 351 2.64 4.98 16.70
N TRP A 352 2.61 3.98 15.81
CA TRP A 352 3.30 4.06 14.51
C TRP A 352 2.75 5.18 13.62
N LEU A 353 1.43 5.42 13.61
CA LEU A 353 0.82 6.55 12.91
C LEU A 353 1.27 7.89 13.48
N SER A 354 1.41 8.00 14.80
CA SER A 354 1.93 9.21 15.45
C SER A 354 3.39 9.45 15.06
N MET A 355 4.23 8.40 15.07
CA MET A 355 5.62 8.46 14.63
C MET A 355 5.76 8.77 13.14
N HIS A 356 4.86 8.25 12.30
CA HIS A 356 4.83 8.56 10.88
C HIS A 356 4.71 10.06 10.63
N ASN A 357 3.90 10.74 11.45
CA ASN A 357 3.70 12.19 11.39
C ASN A 357 4.66 12.98 12.30
N ALA A 358 5.75 12.37 12.78
CA ALA A 358 6.73 12.99 13.66
C ALA A 358 6.16 13.56 14.97
N GLN A 359 5.02 13.05 15.44
CA GLN A 359 4.39 13.55 16.65
C GLN A 359 5.10 13.03 17.91
N SER A 360 5.08 13.84 18.98
CA SER A 360 5.57 13.41 20.28
C SER A 360 4.70 12.28 20.83
N LEU A 361 5.35 11.25 21.36
CA LEU A 361 4.70 10.14 22.04
C LEU A 361 5.04 10.18 23.53
N THR A 362 4.02 10.09 24.38
CA THR A 362 4.19 9.93 25.83
C THR A 362 3.94 8.48 26.20
N VAL A 363 4.96 7.80 26.74
CA VAL A 363 4.86 6.41 27.19
C VAL A 363 5.06 6.37 28.71
N ASP A 364 3.97 6.51 29.46
CA ASP A 364 4.00 6.54 30.94
C ASP A 364 3.86 5.14 31.59
N ARG A 365 3.76 4.08 30.78
CA ARG A 365 3.57 2.72 31.31
C ARG A 365 4.87 2.15 31.84
N LYS A 366 4.90 1.94 33.16
CA LYS A 366 5.98 1.27 33.89
C LYS A 366 6.00 -0.22 33.56
N THR A 367 6.85 -0.64 32.64
CA THR A 367 7.26 -2.06 32.53
C THR A 367 8.15 -2.37 33.73
N GLY A 368 7.82 -3.44 34.45
CA GLY A 368 8.48 -3.81 35.72
C GLY A 368 10.00 -3.93 35.57
N THR A 369 10.69 -3.29 36.52
CA THR A 369 12.13 -3.45 36.82
C THR A 369 12.50 -4.87 37.15
#